data_AF-A0A1Z9JFF5-F1
#
_entry.id   AF-A0A1Z9JFF5-F1
#
_cell.length_a   1.000
_cell.length_b   1.000
_cell.length_c   1.000
_cell.angle_alpha   90.00
_cell.angle_beta   90.00
_cell.angle_gamma   90.00
#
_symmetry.space_group_name_H-M   'P 1'
#
loop_
_entity.id
_entity.type
_entity.pdbx_description
1 polymer ?
#
loop_
_entity_poly.entity_id
_entity_poly.type
_entity_poly.pdbx_seq_one_letter_code
_entity_poly.pdbx_strand_id
1 'polypeptide(L)'
;MERLVDQCVLNALSDRDEGSIADWALHNVRLRESPYGGQFQASETPWLIEPLRAHADPACQTVVLNCAAQTGKTVSMSVATAWSLSQAPSPHMTVFQDESSVRDYSKERLTPLLESCEALKGQWPKDRHRKTIQEVFFHSCTLKLGPANNSFLRSWSIRFLYCDEVSAWRPGMLARAKARTTRYWNRKHWFSSTPELVGDDFDGEYKSGTCEIWNLKCQHCGKLFAPSFHDTIRWKSNETTKPGGTWNYEEVAKTVTMVCTHCEHEHTNTEATWRGMVQGGYVATNDNPNLRHRSFNFSQLTLPPSVMPWSDLVVDFLKAKQHASAGYTQPLKEFVTLRLAESWQPSMHVETQKIEVSDAYRPDDAWEDEHTRFLTVDCQHYLEEFFCVVRAWSKDGASRLLTFKRVSSFEEVEELRTEFSVAPQRTFVDVGYMRSRVCSYLGRYGWIGLRGEDVVDYAHSVNGHSVRRLYSKATRVSSTGRVAPPVFRWSNPSTKDILAGMKAGRAAQPWEVCKLPDDIAEEYAKQLDSERKKEVIDKHGRTHLRWVSFRGNHGWDCECMQVVAASIAKLLTSH
;
A
#
# COMPACT_ATOMS: atom_id res chain seq x y z
N MET A 1 27.45 40.38 -30.84
CA MET A 1 28.12 39.53 -29.84
C MET A 1 28.29 40.30 -28.54
N GLU A 2 28.83 41.53 -28.58
CA GLU A 2 28.91 42.46 -27.44
C GLU A 2 27.58 42.65 -26.71
N ARG A 3 26.49 42.98 -27.42
CA ARG A 3 25.14 43.09 -26.82
C ARG A 3 24.67 41.88 -26.00
N LEU A 4 25.14 40.68 -26.34
CA LEU A 4 24.76 39.43 -25.69
C LEU A 4 25.65 39.16 -24.46
N VAL A 5 26.92 39.58 -24.52
CA VAL A 5 27.85 39.59 -23.39
C VAL A 5 27.41 40.62 -22.36
N ASP A 6 27.06 41.82 -22.78
CA ASP A 6 26.57 42.90 -21.91
C ASP A 6 25.27 42.48 -21.19
N GLN A 7 24.35 41.84 -21.89
CA GLN A 7 23.12 41.31 -21.27
C GLN A 7 23.41 40.20 -20.26
N CYS A 8 24.36 39.29 -20.55
CA CYS A 8 24.78 38.26 -19.60
C CYS A 8 25.46 38.85 -18.36
N VAL A 9 26.27 39.89 -18.52
CA VAL A 9 26.94 40.60 -17.40
C VAL A 9 25.91 41.37 -16.57
N LEU A 10 24.99 42.10 -17.21
CA LEU A 10 23.91 42.81 -16.52
C LEU A 10 22.96 41.86 -15.77
N ASN A 11 22.62 40.71 -16.35
CA ASN A 11 21.81 39.69 -15.67
C ASN A 11 22.58 38.99 -14.52
N ALA A 12 23.91 38.94 -14.59
CA ALA A 12 24.73 38.39 -13.49
C ALA A 12 24.92 39.40 -12.34
N LEU A 13 24.81 40.70 -12.64
CA LEU A 13 24.95 41.82 -11.72
C LEU A 13 23.61 42.41 -11.24
N SER A 14 22.48 41.99 -11.81
CA SER A 14 21.17 42.43 -11.37
C SER A 14 20.92 41.96 -9.94
N ASP A 15 20.36 42.83 -9.11
CA ASP A 15 19.91 42.47 -7.77
C ASP A 15 19.03 41.22 -7.87
N ARG A 16 19.39 40.19 -7.10
CA ARG A 16 18.53 39.01 -6.98
C ARG A 16 17.24 39.46 -6.34
N ASP A 17 16.12 38.99 -6.87
CA ASP A 17 14.82 39.28 -6.28
C ASP A 17 14.82 38.75 -4.83
N GLU A 18 14.86 39.66 -3.86
CA GLU A 18 14.88 39.36 -2.42
C GLU A 18 13.49 38.90 -1.93
N GLY A 19 12.48 38.93 -2.79
CA GLY A 19 11.14 38.40 -2.52
C GLY A 19 11.11 36.88 -2.37
N SER A 20 10.04 36.36 -1.75
CA SER A 20 9.87 34.92 -1.65
C SER A 20 9.64 34.30 -3.04
N ILE A 21 10.02 33.03 -3.27
CA ILE A 21 9.74 32.35 -4.55
C ILE A 21 8.24 32.41 -4.89
N ALA A 22 7.36 32.40 -3.88
CA ALA A 22 5.92 32.51 -4.07
C ALA A 22 5.51 33.87 -4.68
N ASP A 23 6.08 34.97 -4.17
CA ASP A 23 5.84 36.32 -4.71
C ASP A 23 6.44 36.46 -6.11
N TRP A 24 7.66 35.97 -6.30
CA TRP A 24 8.30 35.92 -7.61
C TRP A 24 7.41 35.16 -8.62
N ALA A 25 6.82 34.03 -8.22
CA ALA A 25 5.98 33.20 -9.07
C ALA A 25 4.67 33.90 -9.46
N LEU A 26 4.05 34.67 -8.56
CA LEU A 26 2.84 35.45 -8.85
C LEU A 26 3.06 36.39 -10.06
N HIS A 27 4.21 37.04 -10.12
CA HIS A 27 4.55 37.97 -11.19
C HIS A 27 5.04 37.26 -12.46
N ASN A 28 5.90 36.26 -12.30
CA ASN A 28 6.66 35.67 -13.41
C ASN A 28 6.01 34.46 -14.06
N VAL A 29 5.27 33.63 -13.31
CA VAL A 29 4.79 32.33 -13.78
C VAL A 29 3.35 32.45 -14.27
N ARG A 30 3.03 31.76 -15.37
CA ARG A 30 1.64 31.53 -15.81
C ARG A 30 1.33 30.05 -15.88
N LEU A 31 0.25 29.65 -15.22
CA LEU A 31 -0.23 28.27 -15.14
C LEU A 31 -1.34 28.07 -16.18
N ARG A 32 -1.23 27.01 -16.98
CA ARG A 32 -2.25 26.65 -17.98
C ARG A 32 -3.40 25.85 -17.37
N GLU A 33 -3.09 24.99 -16.41
CA GLU A 33 -4.02 24.04 -15.79
C GLU A 33 -4.11 24.29 -14.27
N SER A 34 -4.75 25.39 -13.87
CA SER A 34 -4.92 25.72 -12.46
C SER A 34 -6.40 26.02 -12.15
N PRO A 35 -6.97 25.42 -11.10
CA PRO A 35 -8.34 25.72 -10.68
C PRO A 35 -8.47 27.14 -10.10
N TYR A 36 -7.35 27.78 -9.76
CA TYR A 36 -7.29 29.11 -9.15
C TYR A 36 -6.91 30.21 -10.15
N GLY A 37 -7.04 29.93 -11.45
CA GLY A 37 -6.68 30.86 -12.53
C GLY A 37 -5.21 30.79 -12.94
N GLY A 38 -4.84 31.63 -13.91
CA GLY A 38 -3.57 31.51 -14.65
C GLY A 38 -2.31 31.97 -13.92
N GLN A 39 -2.39 32.41 -12.67
CA GLN A 39 -1.24 32.85 -11.86
C GLN A 39 -1.05 31.92 -10.66
N PHE A 40 0.18 31.83 -10.16
CA PHE A 40 0.44 31.11 -8.91
C PHE A 40 -0.06 31.95 -7.73
N GLN A 41 -1.16 31.52 -7.10
CA GLN A 41 -1.78 32.21 -5.97
C GLN A 41 -1.41 31.51 -4.66
N ALA A 42 -0.48 32.10 -3.92
CA ALA A 42 -0.02 31.57 -2.64
C ALA A 42 -1.13 31.54 -1.58
N SER A 43 -2.11 32.45 -1.66
CA SER A 43 -3.28 32.49 -0.77
C SER A 43 -4.17 31.25 -0.87
N GLU A 44 -4.22 30.63 -2.06
CA GLU A 44 -5.02 29.42 -2.31
C GLU A 44 -4.26 28.13 -1.99
N THR A 45 -2.93 28.22 -1.86
CA THR A 45 -2.04 27.08 -1.61
C THR A 45 -0.92 27.41 -0.61
N PRO A 46 -1.25 27.95 0.59
CA PRO A 46 -0.24 28.48 1.52
C PRO A 46 0.75 27.42 2.04
N TRP A 47 0.36 26.14 2.03
CA TRP A 47 1.25 25.02 2.36
C TRP A 47 2.41 24.86 1.37
N LEU A 48 2.35 25.43 0.16
CA LEU A 48 3.45 25.39 -0.81
C LEU A 48 4.50 26.48 -0.56
N ILE A 49 4.22 27.49 0.26
CA ILE A 49 5.12 28.64 0.48
C ILE A 49 6.41 28.18 1.16
N GLU A 50 6.31 27.41 2.24
CA GLU A 50 7.49 27.00 3.03
C GLU A 50 8.39 26.00 2.28
N PRO A 51 7.86 24.99 1.55
CA PRO A 51 8.68 24.18 0.65
C PRO A 51 9.44 24.99 -0.40
N LEU A 52 8.79 26.00 -1.01
CA LEU A 52 9.44 26.89 -1.96
C LEU A 52 10.51 27.76 -1.28
N ARG A 53 10.25 28.28 -0.09
CA ARG A 53 11.24 29.02 0.72
C ARG A 53 12.44 28.14 1.06
N ALA A 54 12.22 26.90 1.48
CA ALA A 54 13.27 25.93 1.77
C ALA A 54 14.10 25.59 0.51
N HIS A 55 13.48 25.57 -0.66
CA HIS A 55 14.20 25.39 -1.93
C HIS A 55 15.11 26.58 -2.26
N ALA A 56 14.68 27.81 -1.96
CA ALA A 56 15.50 29.01 -2.13
C ALA A 56 16.72 29.05 -1.18
N ASP A 57 16.54 28.56 0.05
CA ASP A 57 17.54 28.63 1.12
C ASP A 57 18.83 27.86 0.77
N PRO A 58 19.99 28.52 0.66
CA PRO A 58 21.27 27.85 0.39
C PRO A 58 21.69 26.81 1.42
N ALA A 59 21.22 26.91 2.67
CA ALA A 59 21.52 25.94 3.74
C ALA A 59 20.79 24.60 3.55
N CYS A 60 19.58 24.65 2.96
CA CYS A 60 18.80 23.47 2.62
C CYS A 60 19.29 22.87 1.30
N GLN A 61 19.73 21.62 1.27
CA GLN A 61 20.12 20.92 0.05
C GLN A 61 19.02 20.02 -0.51
N THR A 62 18.08 19.58 0.31
CA THR A 62 17.04 18.63 -0.09
C THR A 62 15.70 19.03 0.49
N VAL A 63 14.72 19.11 -0.40
CA VAL A 63 13.31 19.37 -0.10
C VAL A 63 12.52 18.13 -0.50
N VAL A 64 11.78 17.54 0.44
CA VAL A 64 10.88 16.40 0.18
C VAL A 64 9.44 16.78 0.46
N LEU A 65 8.53 16.51 -0.46
CA LEU A 65 7.08 16.73 -0.31
C LEU A 65 6.37 15.38 -0.30
N ASN A 66 6.10 14.87 0.90
CA ASN A 66 5.25 13.70 1.12
C ASN A 66 3.81 14.19 1.26
N CYS A 67 3.08 14.23 0.14
CA CYS A 67 1.83 14.99 0.07
C CYS A 67 0.73 14.25 -0.66
N ALA A 68 -0.51 14.60 -0.36
CA ALA A 68 -1.67 13.99 -0.98
C ALA A 68 -1.81 14.37 -2.46
N ALA A 69 -2.58 13.60 -3.21
CA ALA A 69 -2.86 13.87 -4.61
C ALA A 69 -3.57 15.23 -4.79
N GLN A 70 -3.33 15.90 -5.91
CA GLN A 70 -4.00 17.16 -6.29
C GLN A 70 -3.83 18.33 -5.29
N THR A 71 -2.74 18.35 -4.53
CA THR A 71 -2.41 19.43 -3.57
C THR A 71 -1.37 20.43 -4.09
N GLY A 72 -1.03 20.38 -5.39
CA GLY A 72 -0.13 21.33 -6.05
C GLY A 72 1.36 20.95 -6.05
N LYS A 73 1.72 19.72 -5.67
CA LYS A 73 3.12 19.23 -5.64
C LYS A 73 3.90 19.45 -6.94
N THR A 74 3.36 18.99 -8.06
CA THR A 74 4.00 19.14 -9.39
C THR A 74 4.09 20.61 -9.82
N VAL A 75 3.09 21.43 -9.49
CA VAL A 75 3.11 22.88 -9.78
C VAL A 75 4.22 23.57 -9.00
N SER A 76 4.36 23.29 -7.70
CA SER A 76 5.46 23.84 -6.89
C SER A 76 6.83 23.40 -7.39
N MET A 77 6.98 22.16 -7.87
CA MET A 77 8.21 21.69 -8.52
C MET A 77 8.51 22.48 -9.81
N SER A 78 7.51 22.75 -10.65
CA SER A 78 7.69 23.56 -11.87
C SER A 78 8.06 25.01 -11.54
N VAL A 79 7.44 25.60 -10.52
CA VAL A 79 7.78 26.95 -10.02
C VAL A 79 9.22 26.98 -9.52
N ALA A 80 9.62 26.01 -8.67
CA ALA A 80 10.98 25.87 -8.17
C ALA A 80 12.00 25.70 -9.31
N THR A 81 11.64 24.94 -10.36
CA THR A 81 12.47 24.76 -11.56
C THR A 81 12.64 26.08 -12.32
N ALA A 82 11.56 26.81 -12.59
CA ALA A 82 11.61 28.08 -13.31
C ALA A 82 12.39 29.15 -12.54
N TRP A 83 12.18 29.22 -11.22
CA TRP A 83 12.91 30.14 -10.35
C TRP A 83 14.41 29.84 -10.37
N SER A 84 14.83 28.59 -10.18
CA SER A 84 16.25 28.20 -10.21
C SER A 84 16.92 28.46 -11.56
N LEU A 85 16.22 28.20 -12.67
CA LEU A 85 16.72 28.51 -14.02
C LEU A 85 16.96 30.01 -14.20
N SER A 86 16.14 30.87 -13.57
CA SER A 86 16.29 32.32 -13.66
C SER A 86 17.38 32.86 -12.72
N GLN A 87 17.36 32.45 -11.45
CA GLN A 87 18.20 33.04 -10.39
C GLN A 87 19.58 32.41 -10.29
N ALA A 88 19.72 31.15 -10.66
CA ALA A 88 20.96 30.40 -10.51
C ALA A 88 21.19 29.43 -11.69
N PRO A 89 21.29 29.94 -12.95
CA PRO A 89 21.41 29.10 -14.13
C PRO A 89 22.55 28.08 -13.99
N SER A 90 22.22 26.80 -14.13
CA SER A 90 23.12 25.66 -13.92
C SER A 90 22.48 24.42 -14.56
N PRO A 91 23.18 23.30 -14.77
CA PRO A 91 22.53 22.11 -15.33
C PRO A 91 21.41 21.56 -14.41
N HIS A 92 20.20 21.40 -14.95
CA HIS A 92 19.00 20.92 -14.27
C HIS A 92 18.59 19.55 -14.82
N MET A 93 18.04 18.69 -13.96
CA MET A 93 17.40 17.43 -14.35
C MET A 93 16.04 17.30 -13.68
N THR A 94 15.00 16.98 -14.45
CA THR A 94 13.70 16.54 -13.95
C THR A 94 13.48 15.07 -14.29
N VAL A 95 13.00 14.29 -13.32
CA VAL A 95 12.83 12.84 -13.47
C VAL A 95 11.41 12.44 -13.07
N PHE A 96 10.81 11.57 -13.87
CA PHE A 96 9.50 10.94 -13.62
C PHE A 96 9.63 9.41 -13.69
N GLN A 97 8.57 8.70 -13.34
CA GLN A 97 8.51 7.25 -13.33
C GLN A 97 8.76 6.61 -14.71
N ASP A 98 8.23 7.19 -15.79
CA ASP A 98 8.31 6.65 -17.15
C ASP A 98 8.34 7.73 -18.25
N GLU A 99 8.62 7.31 -19.49
CA GLU A 99 8.77 8.23 -20.64
C GLU A 99 7.47 8.92 -21.05
N SER A 100 6.31 8.26 -20.87
CA SER A 100 4.99 8.87 -21.11
C SER A 100 4.77 10.05 -20.19
N SER A 101 5.03 9.87 -18.89
CA SER A 101 4.86 10.89 -17.87
C SER A 101 5.79 12.08 -18.10
N VAL A 102 7.03 11.83 -18.52
CA VAL A 102 7.97 12.89 -18.95
C VAL A 102 7.39 13.69 -20.12
N ARG A 103 6.86 13.00 -21.13
CA ARG A 103 6.32 13.63 -22.34
C ARG A 103 5.13 14.51 -22.02
N ASP A 104 4.19 14.00 -21.22
CA ASP A 104 2.96 14.69 -20.87
C ASP A 104 3.26 15.90 -20.00
N TYR A 105 4.10 15.73 -18.96
CA TYR A 105 4.54 16.85 -18.13
C TYR A 105 5.29 17.91 -18.93
N SER A 106 6.22 17.51 -19.80
CA SER A 106 6.99 18.47 -20.59
C SER A 106 6.10 19.29 -21.51
N LYS A 107 5.16 18.65 -22.22
CA LYS A 107 4.33 19.31 -23.23
C LYS A 107 3.22 20.15 -22.62
N GLU A 108 2.49 19.59 -21.66
CA GLU A 108 1.27 20.23 -21.16
C GLU A 108 1.55 21.21 -20.03
N ARG A 109 2.64 21.02 -19.27
CA ARG A 109 2.92 21.78 -18.05
C ARG A 109 4.20 22.58 -18.11
N LEU A 110 5.36 21.93 -18.22
CA LEU A 110 6.64 22.62 -18.04
C LEU A 110 6.97 23.56 -19.19
N THR A 111 6.84 23.12 -20.44
CA THR A 111 7.19 23.97 -21.59
C THR A 111 6.30 25.23 -21.64
N PRO A 112 4.96 25.14 -21.55
CA PRO A 112 4.11 26.33 -21.50
C PRO A 112 4.45 27.27 -20.33
N LEU A 113 4.78 26.71 -19.17
CA LEU A 113 5.16 27.48 -18.00
C LEU A 113 6.47 28.25 -18.24
N LEU A 114 7.49 27.59 -18.76
CA LEU A 114 8.79 28.23 -19.02
C LEU A 114 8.73 29.23 -20.18
N GLU A 115 7.92 28.97 -21.22
CA GLU A 115 7.70 29.88 -22.35
C GLU A 115 6.99 31.16 -21.94
N SER A 116 6.03 31.05 -21.02
CA SER A 116 5.27 32.19 -20.49
C SER A 116 5.96 32.88 -19.31
N CYS A 117 7.09 32.34 -18.83
CA CYS A 117 7.80 32.88 -17.68
C CYS A 117 8.55 34.16 -18.05
N GLU A 118 8.13 35.31 -17.52
CA GLU A 118 8.70 36.61 -17.93
C GLU A 118 10.22 36.70 -17.65
N ALA A 119 10.68 36.24 -16.49
CA ALA A 119 12.11 36.17 -16.15
C ALA A 119 12.96 35.23 -17.05
N LEU A 120 12.34 34.26 -17.74
CA LEU A 120 13.05 33.30 -18.61
C LEU A 120 12.92 33.62 -20.10
N LYS A 121 12.06 34.58 -20.46
CA LYS A 121 11.77 34.96 -21.84
C LYS A 121 13.01 35.34 -22.64
N GLY A 122 13.97 36.02 -22.01
CA GLY A 122 15.27 36.36 -22.62
C GLY A 122 16.22 35.17 -22.78
N GLN A 123 16.05 34.11 -21.99
CA GLN A 123 16.90 32.92 -22.01
C GLN A 123 16.34 31.81 -22.90
N TRP A 124 15.04 31.84 -23.21
CA TRP A 124 14.34 30.81 -23.97
C TRP A 124 14.91 30.63 -25.39
N PRO A 125 15.23 29.39 -25.82
CA PRO A 125 15.81 29.17 -27.14
C PRO A 125 14.78 29.40 -28.27
N LYS A 126 15.15 30.27 -29.22
CA LYS A 126 14.38 30.51 -30.46
C LYS A 126 14.56 29.38 -31.48
N ASP A 127 15.75 28.77 -31.52
CA ASP A 127 16.04 27.65 -32.41
C ASP A 127 15.36 26.37 -31.92
N ARG A 128 14.57 25.75 -32.79
CA ARG A 128 13.91 24.46 -32.52
C ARG A 128 14.90 23.34 -32.22
N HIS A 129 16.11 23.36 -32.77
CA HIS A 129 17.10 22.30 -32.54
C HIS A 129 17.70 22.35 -31.14
N ARG A 130 17.52 23.47 -30.43
CA ARG A 130 17.91 23.65 -29.03
C ARG A 130 16.81 23.29 -28.03
N LYS A 131 15.66 22.81 -28.50
CA LYS A 131 14.55 22.36 -27.65
C LYS A 131 13.88 21.10 -28.18
N THR A 132 13.80 20.10 -27.32
CA THR A 132 13.05 18.87 -27.51
C THR A 132 12.17 18.63 -26.28
N ILE A 133 11.35 17.60 -26.31
CA ILE A 133 10.52 17.19 -25.15
C ILE A 133 11.40 16.83 -23.94
N GLN A 134 12.60 16.31 -24.16
CA GLN A 134 13.45 15.84 -23.06
C GLN A 134 14.59 16.81 -22.75
N GLU A 135 14.84 17.82 -23.58
CA GLU A 135 16.03 18.64 -23.44
C GLU A 135 15.77 20.07 -23.92
N VAL A 136 16.11 21.04 -23.07
CA VAL A 136 16.08 22.46 -23.42
C VAL A 136 17.44 23.07 -23.12
N PHE A 137 18.08 23.62 -24.16
CA PHE A 137 19.36 24.30 -24.05
C PHE A 137 19.13 25.81 -23.93
N PHE A 138 19.13 26.33 -22.70
CA PHE A 138 19.17 27.76 -22.42
C PHE A 138 20.53 28.36 -22.80
N HIS A 139 20.64 29.68 -22.83
CA HIS A 139 21.90 30.37 -23.16
C HIS A 139 23.04 30.01 -22.18
N SER A 140 22.71 29.83 -20.90
CA SER A 140 23.66 29.66 -19.79
C SER A 140 23.68 28.25 -19.21
N CYS A 141 22.69 27.40 -19.52
CA CYS A 141 22.57 26.07 -18.93
C CYS A 141 21.66 25.13 -19.74
N THR A 142 21.55 23.88 -19.27
CA THR A 142 20.72 22.85 -19.91
C THR A 142 19.73 22.28 -18.89
N LEU A 143 18.48 22.11 -19.32
CA LEU A 143 17.46 21.36 -18.62
C LEU A 143 17.26 20.01 -19.32
N LYS A 144 17.40 18.92 -18.58
CA LYS A 144 17.13 17.55 -19.06
C LYS A 144 15.89 17.00 -18.35
N LEU A 145 15.07 16.24 -19.07
CA LEU A 145 13.92 15.52 -18.55
C LEU A 145 14.02 14.06 -18.98
N GLY A 146 13.72 13.12 -18.07
CA GLY A 146 13.77 11.71 -18.43
C GLY A 146 13.20 10.78 -17.37
N PRO A 147 13.05 9.50 -17.73
CA PRO A 147 12.48 8.48 -16.83
C PRO A 147 13.50 8.04 -15.77
N ALA A 148 12.99 7.51 -14.66
CA ALA A 148 13.75 6.87 -13.60
C ALA A 148 14.29 5.49 -14.03
N ASN A 149 15.22 5.49 -14.99
CA ASN A 149 15.85 4.28 -15.51
C ASN A 149 17.37 4.40 -15.60
N ASN A 150 18.02 3.25 -15.81
CA ASN A 150 19.48 3.14 -15.78
C ASN A 150 20.17 3.86 -16.94
N SER A 151 19.50 4.00 -18.08
CA SER A 151 20.07 4.66 -19.25
C SER A 151 20.17 6.16 -18.99
N PHE A 152 19.06 6.77 -18.55
CA PHE A 152 18.98 8.21 -18.32
C PHE A 152 19.81 8.65 -17.11
N LEU A 153 19.74 7.91 -15.99
CA LEU A 153 20.39 8.28 -14.72
C LEU A 153 21.91 8.01 -14.68
N ARG A 154 22.57 7.72 -15.80
CA ARG A 154 24.03 7.51 -15.88
C ARG A 154 24.82 8.66 -16.51
N SER A 155 24.19 9.49 -17.33
CA SER A 155 24.94 10.25 -18.34
C SER A 155 25.30 11.69 -17.96
N TRP A 156 24.73 12.24 -16.89
CA TRP A 156 24.76 13.70 -16.66
C TRP A 156 25.27 14.08 -15.26
N SER A 157 26.13 15.09 -15.18
CA SER A 157 26.44 15.79 -13.92
C SER A 157 25.56 17.05 -13.83
N ILE A 158 24.75 17.16 -12.78
CA ILE A 158 23.73 18.22 -12.65
C ILE A 158 23.72 18.84 -11.25
N ARG A 159 23.32 20.12 -11.14
CA ARG A 159 23.26 20.82 -9.86
C ARG A 159 21.88 20.71 -9.22
N PHE A 160 20.82 20.91 -10.01
CA PHE A 160 19.44 20.87 -9.54
C PHE A 160 18.75 19.60 -10.03
N LEU A 161 18.24 18.79 -9.10
CA LEU A 161 17.51 17.56 -9.36
C LEU A 161 16.08 17.70 -8.86
N TYR A 162 15.11 17.47 -9.75
CA TYR A 162 13.69 17.46 -9.43
C TYR A 162 13.14 16.07 -9.77
N CYS A 163 12.45 15.43 -8.84
CA CYS A 163 11.89 14.10 -9.02
C CYS A 163 10.44 14.08 -8.54
N ASP A 164 9.53 13.64 -9.41
CA ASP A 164 8.11 13.52 -9.09
C ASP A 164 7.67 12.04 -9.08
N GLU A 165 6.64 11.76 -8.29
CA GLU A 165 6.08 10.42 -8.03
C GLU A 165 7.15 9.37 -7.68
N VAL A 166 8.10 9.75 -6.81
CA VAL A 166 9.26 8.93 -6.45
C VAL A 166 8.87 7.57 -5.85
N SER A 167 7.75 7.48 -5.12
CA SER A 167 7.28 6.21 -4.55
C SER A 167 6.94 5.17 -5.63
N ALA A 168 6.57 5.60 -6.84
CA ALA A 168 6.25 4.71 -7.96
C ALA A 168 7.50 4.17 -8.68
N TRP A 169 8.70 4.63 -8.29
CA TRP A 169 9.94 4.25 -8.95
C TRP A 169 10.43 2.88 -8.50
N ARG A 170 11.24 2.23 -9.35
CA ARG A 170 11.92 1.00 -8.94
C ARG A 170 12.92 1.30 -7.81
N PRO A 171 13.05 0.42 -6.79
CA PRO A 171 14.01 0.61 -5.71
C PRO A 171 15.45 0.88 -6.20
N GLY A 172 16.11 1.81 -5.55
CA GLY A 172 17.47 2.27 -5.85
C GLY A 172 17.58 3.31 -6.97
N MET A 173 16.49 3.67 -7.67
CA MET A 173 16.55 4.70 -8.71
C MET A 173 16.76 6.11 -8.13
N LEU A 174 16.18 6.41 -6.97
CA LEU A 174 16.37 7.70 -6.29
C LEU A 174 17.85 7.92 -5.93
N ALA A 175 18.51 6.89 -5.38
CA ALA A 175 19.94 6.95 -5.05
C ALA A 175 20.81 7.21 -6.30
N ARG A 176 20.47 6.61 -7.45
CA ARG A 176 21.18 6.85 -8.73
C ARG A 176 20.99 8.26 -9.24
N ALA A 177 19.78 8.80 -9.13
CA ALA A 177 19.48 10.19 -9.46
C ALA A 177 20.28 11.15 -8.57
N LYS A 178 20.27 10.95 -7.25
CA LYS A 178 21.08 11.72 -6.29
C LYS A 178 22.57 11.70 -6.63
N ALA A 179 23.11 10.55 -7.03
CA ALA A 179 24.52 10.43 -7.43
C ALA A 179 24.92 11.30 -8.64
N ARG A 180 23.97 11.84 -9.42
CA ARG A 180 24.27 12.78 -10.52
C ARG A 180 24.65 14.18 -10.04
N THR A 181 24.41 14.47 -8.76
CA THR A 181 24.66 15.80 -8.18
C THR A 181 25.95 15.89 -7.37
N THR A 182 26.64 14.77 -7.14
CA THR A 182 27.80 14.67 -6.23
C THR A 182 28.90 15.69 -6.52
N ARG A 183 29.09 16.07 -7.79
CA ARG A 183 30.12 17.05 -8.20
C ARG A 183 29.82 18.48 -7.71
N TYR A 184 28.57 18.79 -7.36
CA TYR A 184 28.14 20.12 -6.96
C TYR A 184 27.99 20.21 -5.43
N TRP A 185 28.83 21.02 -4.80
CA TRP A 185 28.77 21.27 -3.35
C TRP A 185 27.49 22.01 -2.94
N ASN A 186 26.98 22.86 -3.84
CA ASN A 186 25.73 23.64 -3.72
C ASN A 186 24.58 23.01 -4.53
N ARG A 187 24.56 21.67 -4.62
CA ARG A 187 23.46 20.91 -5.21
C ARG A 187 22.14 21.19 -4.48
N LYS A 188 21.04 21.00 -5.22
CA LYS A 188 19.69 21.12 -4.69
C LYS A 188 18.84 19.95 -5.20
N HIS A 189 18.08 19.37 -4.31
CA HIS A 189 17.15 18.29 -4.60
C HIS A 189 15.72 18.69 -4.24
N TRP A 190 14.79 18.32 -5.10
CA TRP A 190 13.36 18.39 -4.86
C TRP A 190 12.75 17.03 -5.16
N PHE A 191 12.15 16.39 -4.16
CA PHE A 191 11.51 15.10 -4.30
C PHE A 191 10.05 15.21 -3.88
N SER A 192 9.11 14.86 -4.74
CA SER A 192 7.68 14.87 -4.43
C SER A 192 7.04 13.53 -4.76
N SER A 193 6.11 13.09 -3.92
CA SER A 193 5.30 11.89 -4.19
C SER A 193 4.07 11.86 -3.30
N THR A 194 3.04 11.13 -3.74
CA THR A 194 2.17 10.46 -2.76
C THR A 194 2.95 9.30 -2.14
N PRO A 195 2.91 9.11 -0.82
CA PRO A 195 3.61 7.99 -0.20
C PRO A 195 2.96 6.66 -0.62
N GLU A 196 3.71 5.57 -0.69
CA GLU A 196 3.14 4.25 -0.98
C GLU A 196 3.31 3.26 0.15
N LEU A 197 4.54 2.87 0.48
CA LEU A 197 4.81 1.83 1.47
C LEU A 197 5.79 2.32 2.52
N VAL A 198 5.54 1.95 3.77
CA VAL A 198 6.53 2.15 4.83
C VAL A 198 7.83 1.42 4.46
N GLY A 199 8.95 2.13 4.51
CA GLY A 199 10.29 1.60 4.24
C GLY A 199 10.72 1.60 2.78
N ASP A 200 9.94 2.16 1.85
CA ASP A 200 10.41 2.41 0.49
C ASP A 200 11.45 3.56 0.43
N ASP A 201 12.09 3.73 -0.74
CA ASP A 201 13.13 4.76 -0.95
C ASP A 201 12.63 6.17 -0.59
N PHE A 202 11.36 6.47 -0.88
CA PHE A 202 10.78 7.80 -0.66
C PHE A 202 10.42 8.03 0.80
N ASP A 203 9.84 7.03 1.47
CA ASP A 203 9.58 7.03 2.91
C ASP A 203 10.88 7.22 3.71
N GLY A 204 11.95 6.53 3.30
CA GLY A 204 13.29 6.71 3.88
C GLY A 204 13.84 8.12 3.68
N GLU A 205 13.67 8.69 2.48
CA GLU A 205 14.11 10.05 2.19
C GLU A 205 13.31 11.07 3.03
N TYR A 206 11.98 10.99 3.06
CA TYR A 206 11.12 11.83 3.89
C TYR A 206 11.52 11.80 5.37
N LYS A 207 11.70 10.59 5.94
CA LYS A 207 12.07 10.38 7.35
C LYS A 207 13.47 10.86 7.70
N SER A 208 14.36 11.02 6.72
CA SER A 208 15.70 11.57 6.95
C SER A 208 15.73 13.10 7.09
N GLY A 209 14.65 13.78 6.68
CA GLY A 209 14.45 15.22 6.84
C GLY A 209 13.69 15.60 8.11
N THR A 210 13.19 16.83 8.19
CA THR A 210 12.51 17.41 9.36
C THR A 210 11.11 16.86 9.69
N CYS A 211 10.49 16.12 8.76
CA CYS A 211 9.14 15.55 8.87
C CYS A 211 8.08 16.58 9.30
N GLU A 212 8.09 17.74 8.67
CA GLU A 212 7.21 18.82 9.04
C GLU A 212 5.79 18.62 8.55
N ILE A 213 4.81 18.74 9.44
CA ILE A 213 3.40 18.59 9.11
C ILE A 213 2.76 19.98 8.98
N TRP A 214 1.98 20.21 7.93
CA TRP A 214 1.19 21.43 7.80
C TRP A 214 0.05 21.42 8.83
N ASN A 215 0.12 22.32 9.81
CA ASN A 215 -0.87 22.46 10.86
C ASN A 215 -1.86 23.58 10.51
N LEU A 216 -3.13 23.38 10.82
CA LEU A 216 -4.18 24.39 10.68
C LEU A 216 -4.31 25.21 11.96
N LYS A 217 -4.74 26.47 11.83
CA LYS A 217 -5.00 27.37 12.95
C LYS A 217 -6.44 27.23 13.42
N CYS A 218 -6.65 26.90 14.69
CA CYS A 218 -8.00 26.87 15.25
C CYS A 218 -8.59 28.29 15.30
N GLN A 219 -9.80 28.48 14.77
CA GLN A 219 -10.48 29.78 14.81
C GLN A 219 -10.98 30.21 16.20
N HIS A 220 -11.09 29.26 17.14
CA HIS A 220 -11.52 29.56 18.51
C HIS A 220 -10.33 29.92 19.42
N CYS A 221 -9.37 29.00 19.57
CA CYS A 221 -8.24 29.21 20.50
C CYS A 221 -6.97 29.76 19.85
N GLY A 222 -6.91 29.86 18.52
CA GLY A 222 -5.76 30.37 17.77
C GLY A 222 -4.55 29.44 17.70
N LYS A 223 -4.55 28.30 18.41
CA LYS A 223 -3.44 27.33 18.41
C LYS A 223 -3.40 26.54 17.10
N LEU A 224 -2.19 26.15 16.70
CA LEU A 224 -1.95 25.24 15.58
C LEU A 224 -2.23 23.79 15.98
N PHE A 225 -2.87 23.03 15.11
CA PHE A 225 -3.06 21.60 15.27
C PHE A 225 -2.95 20.85 13.93
N ALA A 226 -2.44 19.62 13.98
CA ALA A 226 -2.27 18.79 12.81
C ALA A 226 -3.65 18.26 12.35
N PRO A 227 -4.04 18.44 11.08
CA PRO A 227 -5.29 17.93 10.54
C PRO A 227 -5.18 16.42 10.27
N SER A 228 -5.07 15.63 11.32
CA SER A 228 -5.11 14.15 11.26
C SER A 228 -6.55 13.69 11.05
N PHE A 229 -6.79 12.82 10.07
CA PHE A 229 -8.16 12.35 9.75
C PHE A 229 -8.80 11.65 10.95
N HIS A 230 -8.07 10.73 11.59
CA HIS A 230 -8.59 9.96 12.72
C HIS A 230 -8.75 10.82 13.98
N ASP A 231 -7.83 11.75 14.23
CA ASP A 231 -7.83 12.51 15.49
C ASP A 231 -8.73 13.73 15.45
N THR A 232 -8.93 14.34 14.28
CA THR A 232 -9.64 15.63 14.16
C THR A 232 -10.99 15.53 13.46
N ILE A 233 -11.20 14.61 12.52
CA ILE A 233 -12.49 14.53 11.82
C ILE A 233 -13.50 13.75 12.68
N ARG A 234 -14.72 14.29 12.78
CA ARG A 234 -15.84 13.67 13.49
C ARG A 234 -17.08 13.65 12.61
N TRP A 235 -17.89 12.62 12.77
CA TRP A 235 -19.19 12.45 12.14
C TRP A 235 -20.09 11.63 13.07
N LYS A 236 -21.41 11.78 12.92
CA LYS A 236 -22.37 11.10 13.81
C LYS A 236 -22.70 9.70 13.29
N SER A 237 -22.81 8.74 14.19
CA SER A 237 -23.36 7.41 13.92
C SER A 237 -24.62 7.20 14.76
N ASN A 238 -25.79 7.31 14.14
CA ASN A 238 -27.09 7.17 14.80
C ASN A 238 -28.12 6.58 13.81
N GLU A 239 -29.38 6.42 14.22
CA GLU A 239 -30.44 5.85 13.36
C GLU A 239 -30.68 6.65 12.08
N THR A 240 -30.40 7.96 12.07
CA THR A 240 -30.53 8.83 10.89
C THR A 240 -29.37 8.64 9.90
N THR A 241 -28.13 8.61 10.39
CA THR A 241 -26.94 8.50 9.53
C THR A 241 -26.59 7.06 9.18
N LYS A 242 -27.08 6.08 9.96
CA LYS A 242 -26.80 4.65 9.77
C LYS A 242 -28.04 3.76 10.04
N PRO A 243 -29.16 3.95 9.33
CA PRO A 243 -30.36 3.13 9.51
C PRO A 243 -30.08 1.66 9.20
N GLY A 244 -30.48 0.76 10.11
CA GLY A 244 -30.30 -0.69 9.92
C GLY A 244 -28.84 -1.13 9.76
N GLY A 245 -27.87 -0.37 10.27
CA GLY A 245 -26.45 -0.69 10.17
C GLY A 245 -25.80 -0.32 8.83
N THR A 246 -26.53 0.28 7.89
CA THR A 246 -26.03 0.74 6.59
C THR A 246 -25.90 2.26 6.58
N TRP A 247 -24.77 2.78 6.09
CA TRP A 247 -24.54 4.24 6.04
C TRP A 247 -25.45 4.93 5.02
N ASN A 248 -26.14 5.97 5.47
CA ASN A 248 -26.74 6.97 4.59
C ASN A 248 -25.70 8.08 4.34
N TYR A 249 -25.09 8.07 3.16
CA TYR A 249 -24.00 8.99 2.81
C TYR A 249 -24.42 10.46 2.80
N GLU A 250 -25.66 10.76 2.45
CA GLU A 250 -26.16 12.14 2.43
C GLU A 250 -26.33 12.68 3.86
N GLU A 251 -26.89 11.87 4.76
CA GLU A 251 -27.12 12.26 6.15
C GLU A 251 -25.82 12.33 6.95
N VAL A 252 -24.90 11.40 6.76
CA VAL A 252 -23.59 11.46 7.46
C VAL A 252 -22.76 12.66 7.01
N ALA A 253 -22.80 13.01 5.71
CA ALA A 253 -22.09 14.17 5.16
C ALA A 253 -22.46 15.48 5.86
N LYS A 254 -23.75 15.66 6.22
CA LYS A 254 -24.26 16.84 6.94
C LYS A 254 -23.71 16.98 8.37
N THR A 255 -23.12 15.91 8.92
CA THR A 255 -22.65 15.87 10.32
C THR A 255 -21.14 16.00 10.46
N VAL A 256 -20.41 16.12 9.35
CA VAL A 256 -18.94 16.11 9.35
C VAL A 256 -18.39 17.44 9.87
N THR A 257 -17.57 17.38 10.92
CA THR A 257 -16.85 18.52 11.49
C THR A 257 -15.38 18.18 11.72
N MET A 258 -14.53 19.20 11.78
CA MET A 258 -13.14 19.07 12.23
C MET A 258 -13.01 19.65 13.63
N VAL A 259 -12.50 18.86 14.57
CA VAL A 259 -12.40 19.18 15.99
C VAL A 259 -10.97 19.56 16.33
N CYS A 260 -10.81 20.69 17.00
CA CYS A 260 -9.50 21.13 17.50
C CYS A 260 -9.02 20.22 18.63
N THR A 261 -7.81 19.67 18.53
CA THR A 261 -7.20 18.82 19.56
C THR A 261 -6.82 19.53 20.86
N HIS A 262 -6.86 20.88 20.89
CA HIS A 262 -6.50 21.67 22.07
C HIS A 262 -7.69 22.19 22.87
N CYS A 263 -8.81 22.49 22.21
CA CYS A 263 -9.96 23.15 22.84
C CYS A 263 -11.30 22.53 22.46
N GLU A 264 -11.29 21.43 21.69
CA GLU A 264 -12.48 20.66 21.29
C GLU A 264 -13.53 21.43 20.48
N HIS A 265 -13.22 22.66 20.04
CA HIS A 265 -14.11 23.43 19.19
C HIS A 265 -14.34 22.72 17.85
N GLU A 266 -15.61 22.60 17.46
CA GLU A 266 -16.05 21.99 16.20
C GLU A 266 -16.09 23.03 15.07
N HIS A 267 -15.28 22.81 14.03
CA HIS A 267 -15.28 23.62 12.82
C HIS A 267 -16.17 23.00 11.75
N THR A 268 -17.04 23.82 11.14
CA THR A 268 -17.82 23.46 9.95
C THR A 268 -17.04 23.76 8.67
N ASN A 269 -17.14 22.90 7.65
CA ASN A 269 -16.35 23.04 6.42
C ASN A 269 -16.93 24.08 5.43
N THR A 270 -16.83 25.35 5.78
CA THR A 270 -17.20 26.48 4.91
C THR A 270 -15.96 27.19 4.37
N GLU A 271 -16.09 27.94 3.27
CA GLU A 271 -14.98 28.74 2.71
C GLU A 271 -14.43 29.76 3.72
N ALA A 272 -15.29 30.40 4.52
CA ALA A 272 -14.86 31.33 5.57
C ALA A 272 -14.09 30.61 6.68
N THR A 273 -14.56 29.43 7.10
CA THR A 273 -13.88 28.60 8.09
C THR A 273 -12.51 28.15 7.57
N TRP A 274 -12.47 27.65 6.33
CA TRP A 274 -11.24 27.21 5.69
C TRP A 274 -10.21 28.34 5.58
N ARG A 275 -10.61 29.53 5.08
CA ARG A 275 -9.71 30.69 4.94
C ARG A 275 -9.05 31.13 6.25
N GLY A 276 -9.77 31.07 7.37
CA GLY A 276 -9.18 31.38 8.67
C GLY A 276 -8.30 30.24 9.21
N MET A 277 -8.64 28.98 8.92
CA MET A 277 -7.86 27.81 9.38
C MET A 277 -6.56 27.62 8.61
N VAL A 278 -6.56 27.92 7.31
CA VAL A 278 -5.41 27.70 6.42
C VAL A 278 -4.28 28.73 6.62
N GLN A 279 -4.46 29.71 7.51
CA GLN A 279 -3.39 30.59 8.03
C GLN A 279 -2.50 29.85 9.05
N GLY A 280 -2.13 28.64 8.68
CA GLY A 280 -1.42 27.67 9.48
C GLY A 280 0.09 27.79 9.39
N GLY A 281 0.78 26.71 9.73
CA GLY A 281 2.23 26.65 9.67
C GLY A 281 2.77 25.23 9.81
N TYR A 282 4.02 25.03 9.43
CA TYR A 282 4.69 23.75 9.56
C TYR A 282 5.23 23.54 10.98
N VAL A 283 5.07 22.32 11.50
CA VAL A 283 5.65 21.88 12.77
C VAL A 283 6.49 20.63 12.51
N ALA A 284 7.78 20.69 12.83
CA ALA A 284 8.71 19.57 12.68
C ALA A 284 8.40 18.46 13.69
N THR A 285 8.45 17.20 13.24
CA THR A 285 8.21 16.04 14.10
C THR A 285 9.39 15.06 14.15
N ASN A 286 10.48 15.32 13.41
CA ASN A 286 11.71 14.56 13.54
C ASN A 286 12.67 15.25 14.51
N ASP A 287 13.04 14.56 15.60
CA ASP A 287 13.97 15.06 16.61
C ASP A 287 15.44 15.04 16.17
N ASN A 288 15.78 14.26 15.15
CA ASN A 288 17.16 14.15 14.65
C ASN A 288 17.22 14.16 13.10
N PRO A 289 16.84 15.28 12.46
CA PRO A 289 16.86 15.38 11.01
C PRO A 289 18.26 15.66 10.48
N ASN A 290 18.52 15.31 9.22
CA ASN A 290 19.66 15.88 8.52
C ASN A 290 19.46 17.41 8.40
N LEU A 291 20.40 18.19 8.94
CA LEU A 291 20.31 19.64 9.01
C LEU A 291 20.17 20.36 7.65
N ARG A 292 20.52 19.69 6.55
CA ARG A 292 20.38 20.22 5.18
C ARG A 292 19.15 19.66 4.45
N HIS A 293 18.26 18.99 5.16
CA HIS A 293 17.12 18.29 4.59
C HIS A 293 15.84 18.71 5.28
N ARG A 294 14.96 19.39 4.54
CA ARG A 294 13.61 19.68 4.99
C ARG A 294 12.59 18.82 4.27
N SER A 295 11.71 18.19 5.03
CA SER A 295 10.67 17.31 4.48
C SER A 295 9.32 17.74 5.01
N PHE A 296 8.32 17.78 4.14
CA PHE A 296 7.03 18.41 4.37
C PHE A 296 5.90 17.42 4.08
N ASN A 297 4.84 17.48 4.90
CA ASN A 297 3.65 16.66 4.78
C ASN A 297 2.38 17.51 4.85
N PHE A 298 1.44 17.21 3.94
CA PHE A 298 0.12 17.84 3.91
C PHE A 298 -0.87 16.94 3.16
N SER A 299 -2.06 16.78 3.75
CA SER A 299 -3.14 15.93 3.26
C SER A 299 -4.22 16.73 2.53
N GLN A 300 -5.20 16.04 1.95
CA GLN A 300 -6.35 16.70 1.33
C GLN A 300 -7.27 17.41 2.33
N LEU A 301 -7.12 17.18 3.65
CA LEU A 301 -7.87 17.91 4.67
C LEU A 301 -7.56 19.42 4.69
N THR A 302 -6.48 19.82 4.03
CA THR A 302 -6.02 21.21 3.90
C THR A 302 -6.66 21.94 2.72
N LEU A 303 -7.28 21.21 1.79
CA LEU A 303 -7.89 21.78 0.59
C LEU A 303 -9.18 22.56 0.93
N PRO A 304 -9.53 23.56 0.11
CA PRO A 304 -10.80 24.28 0.29
C PRO A 304 -12.00 23.35 0.02
N PRO A 305 -13.17 23.63 0.64
CA PRO A 305 -14.37 22.83 0.45
C PRO A 305 -14.88 22.83 -1.00
N SER A 306 -14.57 23.86 -1.79
CA SER A 306 -14.84 23.91 -3.23
C SER A 306 -14.06 22.90 -4.06
N VAL A 307 -12.97 22.33 -3.54
CA VAL A 307 -12.14 21.33 -4.22
C VAL A 307 -12.34 19.95 -3.60
N MET A 308 -12.29 19.85 -2.28
CA MET A 308 -12.45 18.59 -1.56
C MET A 308 -13.08 18.86 -0.18
N PRO A 309 -14.41 18.73 -0.04
CA PRO A 309 -15.03 18.91 1.24
C PRO A 309 -14.73 17.73 2.18
N TRP A 310 -14.62 18.00 3.49
CA TRP A 310 -14.37 16.96 4.48
C TRP A 310 -15.44 15.87 4.47
N SER A 311 -16.68 16.21 4.11
CA SER A 311 -17.77 15.25 3.93
C SER A 311 -17.46 14.18 2.89
N ASP A 312 -16.86 14.57 1.77
CA ASP A 312 -16.55 13.65 0.67
C ASP A 312 -15.40 12.72 1.09
N LEU A 313 -14.41 13.24 1.82
CA LEU A 313 -13.35 12.41 2.42
C LEU A 313 -13.92 11.37 3.40
N VAL A 314 -14.90 11.75 4.24
CA VAL A 314 -15.57 10.81 5.14
C VAL A 314 -16.35 9.75 4.35
N VAL A 315 -17.09 10.15 3.31
CA VAL A 315 -17.83 9.22 2.45
C VAL A 315 -16.89 8.24 1.73
N ASP A 316 -15.78 8.73 1.16
CA ASP A 316 -14.75 7.91 0.53
C ASP A 316 -14.15 6.91 1.52
N PHE A 317 -13.83 7.36 2.75
CA PHE A 317 -13.33 6.49 3.81
C PHE A 317 -14.34 5.40 4.20
N LEU A 318 -15.61 5.76 4.38
CA LEU A 318 -16.65 4.80 4.77
C LEU A 318 -16.88 3.74 3.69
N LYS A 319 -16.89 4.14 2.40
CA LYS A 319 -16.94 3.21 1.27
C LYS A 319 -15.71 2.31 1.25
N ALA A 320 -14.52 2.88 1.41
CA ALA A 320 -13.27 2.13 1.45
C ALA A 320 -13.23 1.13 2.62
N LYS A 321 -13.73 1.50 3.79
CA LYS A 321 -13.86 0.62 4.96
C LYS A 321 -14.87 -0.50 4.72
N GLN A 322 -15.98 -0.22 4.04
CA GLN A 322 -16.94 -1.26 3.64
C GLN A 322 -16.29 -2.30 2.73
N HIS A 323 -15.55 -1.87 1.72
CA HIS A 323 -14.77 -2.77 0.86
C HIS A 323 -13.72 -3.57 1.64
N ALA A 324 -12.98 -2.90 2.54
CA ALA A 324 -11.98 -3.56 3.38
C ALA A 324 -12.58 -4.65 4.27
N SER A 325 -13.77 -4.41 4.85
CA SER A 325 -14.50 -5.41 5.64
C SER A 325 -14.93 -6.64 4.83
N ALA A 326 -15.09 -6.49 3.51
CA ALA A 326 -15.33 -7.58 2.57
C ALA A 326 -14.04 -8.27 2.08
N GLY A 327 -12.87 -7.86 2.58
CA GLY A 327 -11.56 -8.39 2.21
C GLY A 327 -10.83 -7.60 1.11
N TYR A 328 -11.46 -6.58 0.51
CA TYR A 328 -10.85 -5.75 -0.54
C TYR A 328 -10.26 -4.46 0.03
N THR A 329 -8.95 -4.47 0.29
CA THR A 329 -8.24 -3.39 1.01
C THR A 329 -7.65 -2.30 0.12
N GLN A 330 -7.66 -2.48 -1.20
CA GLN A 330 -7.08 -1.52 -2.15
C GLN A 330 -7.70 -0.11 -2.04
N PRO A 331 -9.03 0.07 -1.92
CA PRO A 331 -9.62 1.40 -1.79
C PRO A 331 -9.20 2.08 -0.49
N LEU A 332 -9.00 1.30 0.59
CA LEU A 332 -8.51 1.82 1.86
C LEU A 332 -7.04 2.22 1.76
N LYS A 333 -6.22 1.42 1.08
CA LYS A 333 -4.84 1.80 0.76
C LYS A 333 -4.78 3.12 0.00
N GLU A 334 -5.56 3.24 -1.08
CA GLU A 334 -5.62 4.45 -1.89
C GLU A 334 -6.12 5.66 -1.10
N PHE A 335 -7.10 5.47 -0.20
CA PHE A 335 -7.53 6.53 0.69
C PHE A 335 -6.38 7.03 1.57
N VAL A 336 -5.69 6.13 2.26
CA VAL A 336 -4.56 6.46 3.15
C VAL A 336 -3.42 7.14 2.38
N THR A 337 -3.01 6.60 1.25
CA THR A 337 -1.86 7.12 0.50
C THR A 337 -2.19 8.39 -0.29
N LEU A 338 -3.30 8.40 -1.04
CA LEU A 338 -3.62 9.50 -1.96
C LEU A 338 -4.36 10.64 -1.29
N ARG A 339 -5.15 10.38 -0.23
CA ARG A 339 -5.93 11.43 0.47
C ARG A 339 -5.24 11.92 1.72
N LEU A 340 -4.75 11.01 2.56
CA LEU A 340 -4.15 11.37 3.85
C LEU A 340 -2.66 11.71 3.76
N ALA A 341 -1.99 11.34 2.67
CA ALA A 341 -0.54 11.45 2.55
C ALA A 341 0.20 10.64 3.64
N GLU A 342 -0.31 9.45 3.93
CA GLU A 342 0.25 8.54 4.92
C GLU A 342 0.81 7.28 4.22
N SER A 343 2.00 6.84 4.63
CA SER A 343 2.61 5.61 4.11
C SER A 343 1.79 4.39 4.56
N TRP A 344 1.44 3.51 3.62
CA TRP A 344 0.62 2.34 3.94
C TRP A 344 1.40 1.28 4.71
N GLN A 345 0.85 0.84 5.84
CA GLN A 345 1.30 -0.34 6.56
C GLN A 345 0.18 -1.40 6.63
N PRO A 346 0.31 -2.56 5.94
CA PRO A 346 -0.74 -3.57 5.91
C PRO A 346 -1.20 -4.09 7.29
N SER A 347 -0.33 -4.04 8.29
CA SER A 347 -0.60 -4.49 9.66
C SER A 347 -1.48 -3.54 10.48
N MET A 348 -1.57 -2.25 10.12
CA MET A 348 -2.31 -1.24 10.89
C MET A 348 -3.79 -1.11 10.50
N HIS A 349 -4.13 -1.46 9.26
CA HIS A 349 -5.44 -1.14 8.68
C HIS A 349 -6.32 -2.36 8.39
N VAL A 350 -5.83 -3.55 8.71
CA VAL A 350 -6.63 -4.77 8.58
C VAL A 350 -6.74 -5.39 9.94
N GLU A 351 -7.93 -5.26 10.52
CA GLU A 351 -8.31 -6.02 11.71
C GLU A 351 -8.08 -7.51 11.38
N THR A 352 -7.06 -8.09 12.00
CA THR A 352 -6.93 -9.54 12.08
C THR A 352 -8.26 -10.04 12.63
N GLN A 353 -9.00 -10.84 11.86
CA GLN A 353 -10.16 -11.54 12.39
C GLN A 353 -9.65 -12.35 13.59
N LYS A 354 -9.91 -11.85 14.80
CA LYS A 354 -9.60 -12.57 16.02
C LYS A 354 -10.33 -13.90 15.91
N ILE A 355 -9.56 -14.98 15.97
CA ILE A 355 -10.15 -16.31 16.08
C ILE A 355 -10.84 -16.33 17.43
N GLU A 356 -12.15 -16.55 17.42
CA GLU A 356 -12.90 -16.77 18.64
C GLU A 356 -12.47 -18.12 19.22
N VAL A 357 -11.73 -18.07 20.32
CA VAL A 357 -11.37 -19.27 21.09
C VAL A 357 -12.60 -19.67 21.89
N SER A 358 -13.04 -20.91 21.71
CA SER A 358 -14.15 -21.49 22.45
C SER A 358 -13.66 -21.99 23.79
N ASP A 359 -14.17 -21.42 24.88
CA ASP A 359 -14.01 -21.96 26.24
C ASP A 359 -15.00 -23.12 26.52
N ALA A 360 -15.82 -23.50 25.54
CA ALA A 360 -16.90 -24.47 25.71
C ALA A 360 -16.45 -25.93 25.69
N TYR A 361 -15.21 -26.23 25.32
CA TYR A 361 -14.68 -27.60 25.31
C TYR A 361 -13.17 -27.65 25.56
N ARG A 362 -12.69 -28.77 26.12
CA ARG A 362 -11.26 -29.10 26.17
C ARG A 362 -10.95 -30.18 25.13
N PRO A 363 -9.76 -30.17 24.49
CA PRO A 363 -9.39 -31.18 23.50
C PRO A 363 -9.47 -32.64 23.97
N ASP A 364 -9.28 -32.87 25.26
CA ASP A 364 -9.30 -34.21 25.88
C ASP A 364 -10.72 -34.67 26.26
N ASP A 365 -11.71 -33.77 26.20
CA ASP A 365 -13.08 -34.10 26.56
C ASP A 365 -13.71 -35.00 25.50
N ALA A 366 -14.54 -35.96 25.94
CA ALA A 366 -15.34 -36.75 25.02
C ALA A 366 -16.36 -35.86 24.31
N TRP A 367 -16.45 -35.98 22.98
CA TRP A 367 -17.45 -35.28 22.18
C TRP A 367 -18.44 -36.29 21.59
N GLU A 368 -19.70 -36.23 22.05
CA GLU A 368 -20.73 -37.22 21.68
C GLU A 368 -21.01 -37.26 20.18
N ASP A 369 -20.95 -36.12 19.50
CA ASP A 369 -21.17 -36.04 18.05
C ASP A 369 -19.90 -36.36 17.24
N GLU A 370 -18.79 -36.70 17.89
CA GLU A 370 -17.55 -37.02 17.20
C GLU A 370 -17.74 -38.23 16.28
N HIS A 371 -17.54 -38.02 14.97
CA HIS A 371 -17.53 -39.09 13.99
C HIS A 371 -16.09 -39.55 13.70
N THR A 372 -15.20 -38.61 13.38
CA THR A 372 -13.85 -38.94 12.93
C THR A 372 -12.90 -37.81 13.25
N ARG A 373 -11.61 -38.16 13.41
CA ARG A 373 -10.51 -37.21 13.49
C ARG A 373 -9.71 -37.24 12.20
N PHE A 374 -9.10 -36.11 11.86
CA PHE A 374 -8.13 -36.01 10.80
C PHE A 374 -6.86 -35.33 11.30
N LEU A 375 -5.72 -35.84 10.85
CA LEU A 375 -4.42 -35.19 10.99
C LEU A 375 -4.02 -34.67 9.62
N THR A 376 -3.73 -33.38 9.52
CA THR A 376 -3.22 -32.74 8.31
C THR A 376 -1.84 -32.16 8.57
N VAL A 377 -0.94 -32.34 7.60
CA VAL A 377 0.47 -32.01 7.75
C VAL A 377 1.00 -31.25 6.54
N ASP A 378 1.50 -30.05 6.76
CA ASP A 378 2.26 -29.28 5.77
C ASP A 378 3.76 -29.45 6.01
N CYS A 379 4.48 -30.02 5.04
CA CYS A 379 5.91 -30.30 5.14
C CYS A 379 6.73 -29.32 4.30
N GLN A 380 7.75 -28.71 4.91
CA GLN A 380 8.56 -27.68 4.24
C GLN A 380 9.67 -28.25 3.36
N HIS A 381 10.26 -27.37 2.54
CA HIS A 381 11.21 -27.71 1.48
C HIS A 381 12.32 -28.67 1.91
N TYR A 382 12.86 -28.53 3.12
CA TYR A 382 13.97 -29.36 3.64
C TYR A 382 13.53 -30.53 4.52
N LEU A 383 12.23 -30.68 4.82
CA LEU A 383 11.67 -31.71 5.71
C LEU A 383 12.24 -31.68 7.13
N GLU A 384 12.53 -30.47 7.64
CA GLU A 384 12.98 -30.20 9.02
C GLU A 384 11.87 -29.55 9.87
N GLU A 385 10.83 -29.04 9.21
CA GLU A 385 9.67 -28.41 9.84
C GLU A 385 8.38 -28.96 9.23
N PHE A 386 7.51 -29.44 10.11
CA PHE A 386 6.20 -29.97 9.78
C PHE A 386 5.16 -29.27 10.65
N PHE A 387 4.21 -28.61 10.01
CA PHE A 387 3.06 -28.04 10.70
C PHE A 387 1.96 -29.08 10.72
N CYS A 388 1.37 -29.33 11.89
CA CYS A 388 0.37 -30.37 12.10
C CYS A 388 -0.88 -29.80 12.74
N VAL A 389 -2.03 -30.12 12.16
CA VAL A 389 -3.36 -29.80 12.69
C VAL A 389 -4.13 -31.09 12.91
N VAL A 390 -4.68 -31.27 14.12
CA VAL A 390 -5.64 -32.34 14.41
C VAL A 390 -7.00 -31.71 14.70
N ARG A 391 -8.03 -32.15 13.95
CA ARG A 391 -9.42 -31.77 14.22
C ARG A 391 -10.31 -32.98 14.35
N ALA A 392 -11.27 -32.89 15.26
CA ALA A 392 -12.43 -33.76 15.31
C ALA A 392 -13.55 -33.19 14.43
N TRP A 393 -14.33 -34.07 13.82
CA TRP A 393 -15.46 -33.72 12.97
C TRP A 393 -16.70 -34.55 13.30
N SER A 394 -17.87 -33.92 13.27
CA SER A 394 -19.17 -34.60 13.36
C SER A 394 -19.66 -35.08 12.00
N LYS A 395 -20.76 -35.86 12.00
CA LYS A 395 -21.44 -36.30 10.76
C LYS A 395 -21.99 -35.14 9.94
N ASP A 396 -22.41 -34.07 10.61
CA ASP A 396 -23.11 -32.95 9.98
C ASP A 396 -22.16 -31.84 9.50
N GLY A 397 -20.87 -31.95 9.82
CA GLY A 397 -19.84 -31.01 9.39
C GLY A 397 -19.40 -30.00 10.44
N ALA A 398 -19.83 -30.14 11.70
CA ALA A 398 -19.24 -29.40 12.81
C ALA A 398 -17.81 -29.87 13.06
N SER A 399 -16.93 -28.95 13.49
CA SER A 399 -15.51 -29.27 13.72
C SER A 399 -14.97 -28.61 14.97
N ARG A 400 -14.12 -29.35 15.70
CA ARG A 400 -13.35 -28.89 16.86
C ARG A 400 -11.87 -29.09 16.64
N LEU A 401 -11.09 -28.02 16.80
CA LEU A 401 -9.63 -28.13 16.86
C LEU A 401 -9.24 -28.89 18.13
N LEU A 402 -8.37 -29.89 17.99
CA LEU A 402 -7.78 -30.61 19.12
C LEU A 402 -6.37 -30.08 19.42
N THR A 403 -5.55 -29.90 18.38
CA THR A 403 -4.21 -29.33 18.54
C THR A 403 -3.67 -28.73 17.23
N PHE A 404 -2.78 -27.76 17.37
CA PHE A 404 -1.85 -27.29 16.35
C PHE A 404 -0.43 -27.41 16.92
N LYS A 405 0.49 -28.07 16.22
CA LYS A 405 1.88 -28.25 16.67
C LYS A 405 2.85 -28.15 15.49
N ARG A 406 4.09 -27.74 15.77
CA ARG A 406 5.22 -27.88 14.86
C ARG A 406 6.11 -29.03 15.33
N VAL A 407 6.41 -29.96 14.43
CA VAL A 407 7.27 -31.14 14.68
C VAL A 407 8.41 -31.18 13.66
N SER A 408 9.45 -31.96 13.94
CA SER A 408 10.70 -31.94 13.15
C SER A 408 10.94 -33.17 12.28
N SER A 409 10.11 -34.20 12.41
CA SER A 409 10.31 -35.49 11.73
C SER A 409 8.99 -36.21 11.41
N PHE A 410 9.04 -37.15 10.46
CA PHE A 410 7.90 -38.02 10.13
C PHE A 410 7.53 -38.97 11.28
N GLU A 411 8.51 -39.37 12.07
CA GLU A 411 8.33 -40.18 13.27
C GLU A 411 7.51 -39.42 14.33
N GLU A 412 7.81 -38.13 14.58
CA GLU A 412 7.00 -37.29 15.47
C GLU A 412 5.57 -37.07 14.94
N VAL A 413 5.38 -37.02 13.62
CA VAL A 413 4.03 -36.98 13.01
C VAL A 413 3.26 -38.27 13.31
N GLU A 414 3.92 -39.43 13.27
CA GLU A 414 3.30 -40.73 13.60
C GLU A 414 3.00 -40.87 15.10
N GLU A 415 3.86 -40.31 15.96
CA GLU A 415 3.60 -40.18 17.40
C GLU A 415 2.36 -39.33 17.65
N LEU A 416 2.26 -38.16 17.02
CA LEU A 416 1.09 -37.28 17.12
C LEU A 416 -0.20 -37.95 16.61
N ARG A 417 -0.11 -38.70 15.50
CA ARG A 417 -1.23 -39.49 14.98
C ARG A 417 -1.74 -40.48 16.03
N THR A 418 -0.82 -41.15 16.71
CA THR A 418 -1.13 -42.16 17.73
C THR A 418 -1.64 -41.52 19.02
N GLU A 419 -1.03 -40.41 19.48
CA GLU A 419 -1.47 -39.58 20.61
C GLU A 419 -2.97 -39.24 20.50
N PHE A 420 -3.40 -38.76 19.31
CA PHE A 420 -4.79 -38.36 19.08
C PHE A 420 -5.69 -39.46 18.52
N SER A 421 -5.21 -40.71 18.43
CA SER A 421 -5.95 -41.86 17.92
C SER A 421 -6.53 -41.67 16.49
N VAL A 422 -5.79 -40.96 15.62
CA VAL A 422 -6.19 -40.73 14.23
C VAL A 422 -5.87 -41.97 13.40
N ALA A 423 -6.81 -42.52 12.64
CA ALA A 423 -6.53 -43.67 11.78
C ALA A 423 -5.51 -43.30 10.67
N PRO A 424 -4.62 -44.21 10.24
CA PRO A 424 -3.65 -43.94 9.17
C PRO A 424 -4.28 -43.40 7.88
N GLN A 425 -5.43 -43.94 7.48
CA GLN A 425 -6.17 -43.51 6.28
C GLN A 425 -6.91 -42.16 6.46
N ARG A 426 -6.79 -41.55 7.64
CA ARG A 426 -7.30 -40.22 7.99
C ARG A 426 -6.17 -39.21 8.24
N THR A 427 -4.93 -39.59 7.89
CA THR A 427 -3.74 -38.74 7.95
C THR A 427 -3.40 -38.26 6.54
N PHE A 428 -3.37 -36.96 6.35
CA PHE A 428 -3.15 -36.29 5.07
C PHE A 428 -1.89 -35.43 5.13
N VAL A 429 -0.99 -35.57 4.15
CA VAL A 429 0.28 -34.84 4.12
C VAL A 429 0.43 -34.13 2.78
N ASP A 430 0.90 -32.88 2.79
CA ASP A 430 1.24 -32.17 1.57
C ASP A 430 2.38 -32.86 0.81
N VAL A 431 2.26 -32.91 -0.52
CA VAL A 431 3.28 -33.52 -1.40
C VAL A 431 3.91 -32.51 -2.36
N GLY A 432 3.82 -31.21 -2.05
CA GLY A 432 4.40 -30.12 -2.83
C GLY A 432 5.92 -30.17 -2.90
N TYR A 433 6.56 -30.59 -1.81
CA TYR A 433 8.03 -30.67 -1.69
C TYR A 433 8.54 -32.10 -1.53
N MET A 434 9.78 -32.35 -1.98
CA MET A 434 10.49 -33.64 -1.88
C MET A 434 9.62 -34.89 -2.14
N ARG A 435 8.75 -34.82 -3.15
CA ARG A 435 7.64 -35.76 -3.41
C ARG A 435 8.02 -37.23 -3.29
N SER A 436 9.16 -37.65 -3.85
CA SER A 436 9.60 -39.05 -3.81
C SER A 436 9.83 -39.56 -2.37
N ARG A 437 10.41 -38.71 -1.51
CA ARG A 437 10.68 -39.00 -0.10
C ARG A 437 9.39 -38.99 0.70
N VAL A 438 8.55 -37.98 0.54
CA VAL A 438 7.23 -37.91 1.20
C VAL A 438 6.38 -39.14 0.84
N CYS A 439 6.23 -39.46 -0.45
CA CYS A 439 5.49 -40.65 -0.92
C CYS A 439 6.02 -41.97 -0.32
N SER A 440 7.32 -42.08 -0.05
CA SER A 440 7.87 -43.27 0.62
C SER A 440 7.33 -43.42 2.05
N TYR A 441 7.24 -42.33 2.80
CA TYR A 441 6.66 -42.33 4.15
C TYR A 441 5.14 -42.53 4.14
N LEU A 442 4.42 -41.96 3.16
CA LEU A 442 3.00 -42.24 2.97
C LEU A 442 2.74 -43.73 2.75
N GLY A 443 3.57 -44.37 1.91
CA GLY A 443 3.48 -45.82 1.68
C GLY A 443 3.84 -46.65 2.91
N ARG A 444 4.81 -46.20 3.71
CA ARG A 444 5.25 -46.88 4.95
C ARG A 444 4.16 -46.85 6.04
N TYR A 445 3.56 -45.68 6.28
CA TYR A 445 2.60 -45.50 7.37
C TYR A 445 1.14 -45.63 6.94
N GLY A 446 0.87 -45.75 5.63
CA GLY A 446 -0.50 -45.89 5.11
C GLY A 446 -1.29 -44.58 5.07
N TRP A 447 -0.59 -43.45 4.94
CA TRP A 447 -1.17 -42.10 4.88
C TRP A 447 -1.56 -41.70 3.44
N ILE A 448 -2.24 -40.56 3.32
CA ILE A 448 -2.75 -40.01 2.07
C ILE A 448 -1.99 -38.72 1.70
N GLY A 449 -1.65 -38.55 0.43
CA GLY A 449 -1.04 -37.32 -0.07
C GLY A 449 -2.07 -36.31 -0.57
N LEU A 450 -1.86 -35.03 -0.30
CA LEU A 450 -2.61 -33.92 -0.89
C LEU A 450 -1.68 -32.99 -1.65
N ARG A 451 -2.18 -32.42 -2.76
CA ARG A 451 -1.47 -31.39 -3.51
C ARG A 451 -2.43 -30.27 -3.91
N GLY A 452 -2.15 -29.06 -3.45
CA GLY A 452 -2.92 -27.88 -3.84
C GLY A 452 -2.64 -27.46 -5.28
N GLU A 453 -3.68 -27.09 -6.02
CA GLU A 453 -3.57 -26.49 -7.36
C GLU A 453 -4.50 -25.29 -7.49
N ASP A 454 -4.10 -24.31 -8.30
CA ASP A 454 -4.88 -23.10 -8.58
C ASP A 454 -5.96 -23.38 -9.65
N VAL A 455 -6.83 -24.35 -9.36
CA VAL A 455 -7.99 -24.74 -10.17
C VAL A 455 -9.25 -24.61 -9.31
N VAL A 456 -10.35 -24.12 -9.87
CA VAL A 456 -11.61 -23.89 -9.12
C VAL A 456 -12.23 -25.19 -8.61
N ASP A 457 -12.29 -26.23 -9.43
CA ASP A 457 -12.90 -27.52 -9.08
C ASP A 457 -12.36 -28.68 -9.95
N TYR A 458 -12.77 -29.89 -9.61
CA TYR A 458 -12.53 -31.12 -10.37
C TYR A 458 -13.85 -31.78 -10.74
N ALA A 459 -13.97 -32.22 -12.00
CA ALA A 459 -15.12 -32.98 -12.47
C ALA A 459 -15.04 -34.46 -12.04
N HIS A 460 -16.13 -34.97 -11.47
CA HIS A 460 -16.34 -36.39 -11.15
C HIS A 460 -17.56 -36.91 -11.88
N SER A 461 -17.45 -38.09 -12.50
CA SER A 461 -18.62 -38.79 -13.04
C SER A 461 -19.22 -39.66 -11.94
N VAL A 462 -20.48 -39.40 -11.59
CA VAL A 462 -21.28 -40.19 -10.66
C VAL A 462 -22.58 -40.55 -11.37
N ASN A 463 -22.84 -41.85 -11.55
CA ASN A 463 -24.04 -42.36 -12.22
C ASN A 463 -24.31 -41.73 -13.61
N GLY A 464 -23.25 -41.43 -14.38
CA GLY A 464 -23.37 -40.80 -15.71
C GLY A 464 -23.50 -39.28 -15.71
N HIS A 465 -23.66 -38.64 -14.55
CA HIS A 465 -23.72 -37.19 -14.42
C HIS A 465 -22.37 -36.61 -13.95
N SER A 466 -22.03 -35.42 -14.44
CA SER A 466 -20.82 -34.70 -14.03
C SER A 466 -21.12 -33.87 -12.78
N VAL A 467 -20.40 -34.13 -11.68
CA VAL A 467 -20.48 -33.40 -10.41
C VAL A 467 -19.14 -32.72 -10.17
N ARG A 468 -19.16 -31.44 -9.80
CA ARG A 468 -17.95 -30.70 -9.43
C ARG A 468 -17.59 -30.97 -7.96
N ARG A 469 -16.31 -31.20 -7.67
CA ARG A 469 -15.79 -31.43 -6.31
C ARG A 469 -14.52 -30.63 -6.08
N LEU A 470 -14.19 -30.38 -4.81
CA LEU A 470 -12.97 -29.67 -4.41
C LEU A 470 -11.68 -30.46 -4.68
N TYR A 471 -11.77 -31.77 -4.86
CA TYR A 471 -10.62 -32.66 -4.97
C TYR A 471 -10.73 -33.55 -6.22
N SER A 472 -9.61 -34.03 -6.76
CA SER A 472 -9.57 -34.91 -7.93
C SER A 472 -9.91 -36.36 -7.58
N LYS A 473 -10.02 -37.26 -8.58
CA LYS A 473 -9.90 -38.70 -8.29
C LYS A 473 -8.51 -39.01 -7.72
N ALA A 474 -8.42 -39.98 -6.82
CA ALA A 474 -7.15 -40.42 -6.26
C ALA A 474 -6.24 -40.96 -7.35
N THR A 475 -5.00 -40.49 -7.40
CA THR A 475 -3.94 -41.05 -8.24
C THR A 475 -3.00 -41.87 -7.36
N ARG A 476 -2.59 -43.06 -7.81
CA ARG A 476 -1.61 -43.87 -7.08
C ARG A 476 -0.25 -43.69 -7.72
N VAL A 477 0.70 -43.17 -6.96
CA VAL A 477 2.04 -42.83 -7.44
C VAL A 477 3.07 -43.58 -6.62
N SER A 478 3.81 -44.49 -7.26
CA SER A 478 4.88 -45.25 -6.62
C SER A 478 6.23 -44.57 -6.87
N SER A 479 6.97 -44.22 -5.82
CA SER A 479 8.34 -43.70 -5.94
C SER A 479 9.41 -44.80 -5.89
N THR A 480 9.10 -45.95 -5.31
CA THR A 480 10.06 -47.05 -5.03
C THR A 480 9.61 -48.42 -5.56
N GLY A 481 8.47 -48.51 -6.25
CA GLY A 481 7.97 -49.74 -6.87
C GLY A 481 7.18 -50.67 -5.94
N ARG A 482 7.16 -50.45 -4.61
CA ARG A 482 6.56 -51.39 -3.64
C ARG A 482 5.14 -51.03 -3.18
N VAL A 483 4.87 -49.76 -2.87
CA VAL A 483 3.54 -49.27 -2.45
C VAL A 483 3.28 -47.93 -3.11
N ALA A 484 2.10 -47.79 -3.73
CA ALA A 484 1.67 -46.56 -4.40
C ALA A 484 0.57 -45.88 -3.55
N PRO A 485 0.93 -44.96 -2.65
CA PRO A 485 -0.05 -44.26 -1.80
C PRO A 485 -1.02 -43.44 -2.67
N PRO A 486 -2.27 -43.26 -2.21
CA PRO A 486 -3.22 -42.39 -2.87
C PRO A 486 -2.81 -40.92 -2.70
N VAL A 487 -2.82 -40.18 -3.79
CA VAL A 487 -2.58 -38.73 -3.82
C VAL A 487 -3.78 -38.05 -4.49
N PHE A 488 -4.38 -37.10 -3.79
CA PHE A 488 -5.43 -36.24 -4.33
C PHE A 488 -4.86 -34.87 -4.66
N ARG A 489 -5.33 -34.29 -5.77
CA ARG A 489 -5.16 -32.86 -6.03
C ARG A 489 -6.39 -32.12 -5.54
N TRP A 490 -6.25 -30.91 -5.03
CA TRP A 490 -7.35 -30.13 -4.48
C TRP A 490 -7.30 -28.66 -4.89
N SER A 491 -8.47 -28.04 -4.92
CA SER A 491 -8.68 -26.66 -5.33
C SER A 491 -8.25 -25.70 -4.23
N ASN A 492 -7.12 -25.01 -4.45
CA ASN A 492 -6.69 -23.91 -3.58
C ASN A 492 -7.77 -22.84 -3.42
N PRO A 493 -8.30 -22.22 -4.50
CA PRO A 493 -9.18 -21.07 -4.37
C PRO A 493 -10.52 -21.41 -3.69
N SER A 494 -11.18 -22.51 -4.07
CA SER A 494 -12.51 -22.85 -3.54
C SER A 494 -12.44 -23.35 -2.10
N THR A 495 -11.37 -24.06 -1.73
CA THR A 495 -11.18 -24.52 -0.35
C THR A 495 -10.90 -23.35 0.59
N LYS A 496 -10.08 -22.38 0.16
CA LYS A 496 -9.80 -21.16 0.93
C LYS A 496 -11.07 -20.32 1.13
N ASP A 497 -11.95 -20.28 0.14
CA ASP A 497 -13.26 -19.62 0.27
C ASP A 497 -14.16 -20.28 1.31
N ILE A 498 -14.20 -21.62 1.34
CA ILE A 498 -14.97 -22.39 2.33
C ILE A 498 -14.40 -22.18 3.74
N LEU A 499 -13.09 -22.30 3.91
CA LEU A 499 -12.43 -22.11 5.21
C LEU A 499 -12.63 -20.68 5.73
N ALA A 500 -12.50 -19.67 4.86
CA ALA A 500 -12.77 -18.29 5.22
C ALA A 500 -14.24 -18.08 5.64
N GLY A 501 -15.19 -18.76 4.99
CA GLY A 501 -16.60 -18.77 5.39
C GLY A 501 -16.82 -19.41 6.77
N MET A 502 -16.18 -20.54 7.05
CA MET A 502 -16.22 -21.22 8.34
C MET A 502 -15.64 -20.34 9.46
N LYS A 503 -14.45 -19.77 9.26
CA LYS A 503 -13.78 -18.86 10.20
C LYS A 503 -14.62 -17.61 10.49
N ALA A 504 -15.35 -17.10 9.51
CA ALA A 504 -16.22 -15.94 9.66
C ALA A 504 -17.61 -16.27 10.25
N GLY A 505 -17.85 -17.50 10.72
CA GLY A 505 -19.14 -17.92 11.28
C GLY A 505 -20.28 -17.97 10.25
N ARG A 506 -19.96 -18.02 8.94
CA ARG A 506 -20.95 -18.05 7.86
C ARG A 506 -21.31 -19.47 7.42
N ALA A 507 -20.62 -20.47 7.93
CA ALA A 507 -20.95 -21.88 7.69
C ALA A 507 -22.19 -22.29 8.48
N ALA A 508 -22.94 -23.27 7.97
CA ALA A 508 -24.14 -23.79 8.63
C ALA A 508 -23.83 -24.52 9.96
N GLN A 509 -22.60 -25.01 10.10
CA GLN A 509 -22.13 -25.74 11.28
C GLN A 509 -20.95 -25.03 11.93
N PRO A 510 -20.79 -25.17 13.25
CA PRO A 510 -19.72 -24.49 13.98
C PRO A 510 -18.34 -25.04 13.60
N TRP A 511 -17.39 -24.11 13.48
CA TRP A 511 -15.96 -24.38 13.34
C TRP A 511 -15.27 -23.78 14.56
N GLU A 512 -14.97 -24.62 15.56
CA GLU A 512 -14.52 -24.17 16.88
C GLU A 512 -13.02 -24.38 17.07
N VAL A 513 -12.39 -23.46 17.80
CA VAL A 513 -10.96 -23.49 18.14
C VAL A 513 -10.81 -23.55 19.65
N CYS A 514 -10.09 -24.56 20.15
CA CYS A 514 -9.81 -24.71 21.57
C CYS A 514 -8.74 -23.72 22.05
N LYS A 515 -8.62 -23.57 23.38
CA LYS A 515 -7.51 -22.83 23.97
C LYS A 515 -6.19 -23.58 23.78
N LEU A 516 -5.31 -23.01 22.97
CA LEU A 516 -3.94 -23.48 22.78
C LEU A 516 -3.00 -22.80 23.81
N PRO A 517 -1.82 -23.36 24.10
CA PRO A 517 -0.76 -22.66 24.84
C PRO A 517 -0.45 -21.31 24.20
N ASP A 518 -0.14 -20.28 25.00
CA ASP A 518 -0.09 -18.88 24.53
C ASP A 518 0.87 -18.65 23.34
N ASP A 519 2.03 -19.31 23.36
CA ASP A 519 3.04 -19.26 22.29
C ASP A 519 2.51 -19.86 20.98
N ILE A 520 1.84 -21.01 21.07
CA ILE A 520 1.23 -21.71 19.94
C ILE A 520 -0.03 -20.98 19.46
N ALA A 521 -0.82 -20.40 20.36
CA ALA A 521 -2.06 -19.68 20.05
C ALA A 521 -1.77 -18.44 19.18
N GLU A 522 -0.73 -17.68 19.55
CA GLU A 522 -0.31 -16.51 18.78
C GLU A 522 0.21 -16.91 17.39
N GLU A 523 1.00 -17.98 17.31
CA GLU A 523 1.49 -18.51 16.03
C GLU A 523 0.34 -19.01 15.14
N TYR A 524 -0.57 -19.81 15.69
CA TYR A 524 -1.73 -20.32 14.98
C TYR A 524 -2.61 -19.19 14.44
N ALA A 525 -2.85 -18.15 15.25
CA ALA A 525 -3.61 -16.98 14.81
C ALA A 525 -2.93 -16.22 13.68
N LYS A 526 -1.60 -16.05 13.74
CA LYS A 526 -0.82 -15.44 12.66
C LYS A 526 -0.87 -16.26 11.38
N GLN A 527 -0.77 -17.58 11.49
CA GLN A 527 -0.80 -18.52 10.36
C GLN A 527 -2.19 -18.55 9.69
N LEU A 528 -3.28 -18.46 10.46
CA LEU A 528 -4.66 -18.40 9.94
C LEU A 528 -5.08 -17.05 9.37
N ASP A 529 -4.29 -16.00 9.57
CA ASP A 529 -4.42 -14.69 8.93
C ASP A 529 -3.20 -14.42 8.05
N SER A 530 -2.79 -15.43 7.27
CA SER A 530 -1.60 -15.36 6.41
C SER A 530 -1.91 -15.07 4.94
N GLU A 531 -3.14 -15.28 4.51
CA GLU A 531 -3.58 -15.09 3.13
C GLU A 531 -4.86 -14.27 3.02
N ARG A 532 -4.96 -13.46 1.96
CA ARG A 532 -6.15 -12.64 1.65
C ARG A 532 -6.38 -12.56 0.14
N LYS A 533 -7.64 -12.36 -0.27
CA LYS A 533 -7.96 -12.07 -1.67
C LYS A 533 -7.41 -10.70 -2.07
N LYS A 534 -6.59 -10.68 -3.11
CA LYS A 534 -6.11 -9.47 -3.77
C LYS A 534 -6.58 -9.49 -5.22
N GLU A 535 -6.95 -8.32 -5.73
CA GLU A 535 -7.17 -8.15 -7.16
C GLU A 535 -5.85 -8.29 -7.92
N VAL A 536 -5.84 -9.21 -8.88
CA VAL A 536 -4.76 -9.41 -9.83
C VAL A 536 -5.34 -9.14 -11.21
N ILE A 537 -4.75 -8.17 -11.89
CA ILE A 537 -5.09 -7.86 -13.27
C ILE A 537 -4.38 -8.90 -14.14
N ASP A 538 -5.14 -9.64 -14.95
CA ASP A 538 -4.54 -10.57 -15.90
C ASP A 538 -3.87 -9.84 -17.06
N LYS A 539 -3.11 -10.59 -17.88
CA LYS A 539 -2.47 -10.07 -19.10
C LYS A 539 -3.44 -9.47 -20.13
N HIS A 540 -4.75 -9.62 -19.94
CA HIS A 540 -5.82 -9.10 -20.79
C HIS A 540 -6.58 -7.93 -20.14
N GLY A 541 -6.10 -7.41 -19.01
CA GLY A 541 -6.72 -6.28 -18.31
C GLY A 541 -7.97 -6.63 -17.52
N ARG A 542 -8.29 -7.92 -17.32
CA ARG A 542 -9.43 -8.34 -16.51
C ARG A 542 -9.00 -8.55 -15.06
N THR A 543 -9.80 -8.04 -14.15
CA THR A 543 -9.56 -8.16 -12.71
C THR A 543 -10.05 -9.51 -12.20
N HIS A 544 -9.17 -10.27 -11.55
CA HIS A 544 -9.52 -11.51 -10.85
C HIS A 544 -9.13 -11.40 -9.38
N LEU A 545 -9.97 -11.90 -8.47
CA LEU A 545 -9.61 -12.03 -7.07
C LEU A 545 -8.80 -13.31 -6.87
N ARG A 546 -7.56 -13.17 -6.41
CA ARG A 546 -6.68 -14.31 -6.09
C ARG A 546 -6.26 -14.25 -4.63
N TRP A 547 -6.24 -15.39 -3.95
CA TRP A 547 -5.62 -15.50 -2.63
C TRP A 547 -4.10 -15.25 -2.73
N VAL A 548 -3.60 -14.32 -1.93
CA VAL A 548 -2.20 -13.93 -1.87
C VAL A 548 -1.72 -14.06 -0.42
N SER A 549 -0.63 -14.79 -0.25
CA SER A 549 0.08 -14.91 1.03
C SER A 549 0.96 -13.68 1.28
N PHE A 550 1.01 -13.24 2.54
CA PHE A 550 1.85 -12.11 2.98
C PHE A 550 2.70 -12.42 4.22
N ARG A 551 2.66 -13.67 4.72
CA ARG A 551 3.49 -14.23 5.80
C ARG A 551 3.44 -15.76 5.72
N GLY A 552 4.15 -16.48 6.60
CA GLY A 552 4.03 -17.94 6.67
C GLY A 552 2.57 -18.38 6.80
N ASN A 553 2.15 -19.32 5.94
CA ASN A 553 0.77 -19.77 5.76
C ASN A 553 0.57 -21.27 6.00
N HIS A 554 1.55 -21.96 6.55
CA HIS A 554 1.57 -23.40 6.74
C HIS A 554 0.41 -23.92 7.59
N GLY A 555 0.05 -23.18 8.65
CA GLY A 555 -1.14 -23.50 9.45
C GLY A 555 -2.45 -23.29 8.67
N TRP A 556 -2.51 -22.29 7.80
CA TRP A 556 -3.65 -22.06 6.89
C TRP A 556 -3.80 -23.18 5.85
N ASP A 557 -2.69 -23.65 5.30
CA ASP A 557 -2.69 -24.76 4.35
C ASP A 557 -3.09 -26.09 5.03
N CYS A 558 -2.65 -26.34 6.27
CA CYS A 558 -3.10 -27.48 7.07
C CYS A 558 -4.62 -27.47 7.32
N GLU A 559 -5.20 -26.30 7.56
CA GLU A 559 -6.65 -26.12 7.75
C GLU A 559 -7.43 -26.24 6.44
N CYS A 560 -6.86 -25.76 5.31
CA CYS A 560 -7.42 -26.04 3.99
C CYS A 560 -7.45 -27.55 3.72
N MET A 561 -6.38 -28.28 4.08
CA MET A 561 -6.35 -29.73 3.99
C MET A 561 -7.41 -30.40 4.87
N GLN A 562 -7.79 -29.82 6.02
CA GLN A 562 -8.87 -30.34 6.87
C GLN A 562 -10.21 -30.27 6.14
N VAL A 563 -10.51 -29.14 5.49
CA VAL A 563 -11.72 -28.96 4.66
C VAL A 563 -11.75 -29.98 3.52
N VAL A 564 -10.62 -30.24 2.88
CA VAL A 564 -10.50 -31.25 1.81
C VAL A 564 -10.72 -32.65 2.37
N ALA A 565 -10.12 -33.00 3.49
CA ALA A 565 -10.29 -34.29 4.16
C ALA A 565 -11.76 -34.54 4.55
N ALA A 566 -12.42 -33.55 5.15
CA ALA A 566 -13.84 -33.58 5.48
C ALA A 566 -14.73 -33.74 4.23
N SER A 567 -14.37 -33.07 3.13
CA SER A 567 -15.07 -33.19 1.84
C SER A 567 -14.90 -34.59 1.20
N ILE A 568 -13.70 -35.17 1.26
CA ILE A 568 -13.44 -36.55 0.81
C ILE A 568 -14.26 -37.54 1.63
N ALA A 569 -14.39 -37.30 2.92
CA ALA A 569 -15.18 -38.10 3.85
C ALA A 569 -16.70 -37.82 3.76
N LYS A 570 -17.14 -36.89 2.92
CA LYS A 570 -18.54 -36.47 2.75
C LYS A 570 -19.18 -35.89 4.01
N LEU A 571 -18.39 -35.25 4.87
CA LEU A 571 -18.89 -34.54 6.06
C LEU A 571 -19.33 -33.10 5.73
N LEU A 572 -18.82 -32.56 4.63
CA LEU A 572 -19.25 -31.27 4.09
C LEU A 572 -20.15 -31.54 2.88
N THR A 573 -21.36 -31.00 2.89
CA THR A 573 -22.26 -31.05 1.74
C THR A 573 -21.63 -30.28 0.57
N SER A 574 -21.47 -30.95 -0.57
CA SER A 574 -21.08 -30.29 -1.82
C SER A 574 -22.21 -29.37 -2.25
N HIS A 575 -21.94 -28.06 -2.29
CA HIS A 575 -22.81 -27.09 -2.98
C HIS A 575 -22.80 -27.33 -4.50
#